data_AF-A0A1G0EZA4-F1
#
_entry.id   AF-A0A1G0EZA4-F1
#
_cell.length_a   1.000
_cell.length_b   1.000
_cell.length_c   1.000
_cell.angle_alpha   90.00
_cell.angle_beta   90.00
_cell.angle_gamma   90.00
#
_symmetry.space_group_name_H-M   'P 1'
#
loop_
_entity.id
_entity.type
_entity.pdbx_description
1 polymer ?
#
loop_
_entity_poly.entity_id
_entity_poly.type
_entity_poly.pdbx_seq_one_letter_code
_entity_poly.pdbx_strand_id
1 'polypeptide(L)'
;MGSITMTNHAAVRKQQRGISESVLDCLLEFGKVSHDNRGSEVLYFDKRARQRCLTAMDKEMYRRLDGRFDVYAVRGMDGALLTVGHRRKRMHRA
;
A
#
# COMPACT_ATOMS: atom_id res chain seq x y z
N MET A 1 -16.80 2.16 5.12
CA MET A 1 -15.52 1.83 4.42
C MET A 1 -15.89 1.21 3.09
N GLY A 2 -15.60 1.89 1.98
CA GLY A 2 -15.92 1.37 0.64
C GLY A 2 -15.09 0.11 0.37
N SER A 3 -15.74 -0.98 -0.03
CA SER A 3 -15.06 -2.20 -0.45
C SER A 3 -14.19 -1.89 -1.66
N ILE A 4 -12.87 -1.96 -1.52
CA ILE A 4 -11.97 -1.84 -2.66
C ILE A 4 -12.01 -3.13 -3.46
N THR A 5 -12.34 -3.03 -4.74
CA THR A 5 -12.30 -4.16 -5.66
C THR A 5 -10.86 -4.55 -5.92
N MET A 6 -10.51 -5.81 -5.71
CA MET A 6 -9.17 -6.34 -5.99
C MET A 6 -9.23 -7.29 -7.18
N THR A 7 -8.39 -7.05 -8.19
CA THR A 7 -8.30 -7.96 -9.33
C THR A 7 -7.71 -9.31 -8.92
N ASN A 8 -8.01 -10.37 -9.68
CA ASN A 8 -7.38 -11.68 -9.49
C ASN A 8 -5.84 -11.58 -9.50
N HIS A 9 -5.28 -10.72 -10.35
CA HIS A 9 -3.84 -10.47 -10.38
C HIS A 9 -3.33 -9.92 -9.03
N ALA A 10 -3.96 -8.88 -8.50
CA ALA A 10 -3.58 -8.29 -7.22
C ALA A 10 -3.73 -9.28 -6.05
N ALA A 11 -4.82 -10.07 -6.03
CA ALA A 11 -5.07 -11.09 -5.01
C ALA A 11 -3.96 -12.16 -4.99
N VAL A 12 -3.64 -12.72 -6.15
CA VAL A 12 -2.56 -13.72 -6.30
C VAL A 12 -1.21 -13.13 -5.88
N ARG A 13 -0.91 -11.89 -6.27
CA ARG A 13 0.34 -11.22 -5.89
C ARG A 13 0.43 -10.92 -4.39
N LYS A 14 -0.67 -10.51 -3.75
CA LYS A 14 -0.75 -10.31 -2.28
C LYS A 14 -0.37 -11.61 -1.57
N GLN A 15 -0.95 -12.73 -1.98
CA GLN A 15 -0.68 -14.06 -1.41
C GLN A 15 0.77 -14.50 -1.64
N GLN A 16 1.26 -14.49 -2.88
CA GLN A 16 2.61 -14.90 -3.23
C GLN A 16 3.71 -14.12 -2.49
N ARG A 17 3.40 -12.90 -2.06
CA ARG A 17 4.36 -12.00 -1.39
C ARG A 17 4.16 -11.94 0.12
N GLY A 18 3.23 -12.72 0.68
CA GLY A 18 2.95 -12.74 2.12
C GLY A 18 2.52 -11.37 2.66
N ILE A 19 1.83 -10.56 1.85
CA ILE A 19 1.36 -9.24 2.27
C ILE A 19 0.03 -9.43 3.00
N SER A 20 0.01 -9.13 4.30
CA SER A 20 -1.19 -9.26 5.10
C SER A 20 -2.24 -8.22 4.72
N GLU A 21 -3.50 -8.54 4.99
CA GLU A 21 -4.62 -7.62 4.81
C GLU A 21 -4.45 -6.33 5.62
N SER A 22 -4.04 -6.44 6.88
CA SER A 22 -3.83 -5.29 7.75
C SER A 22 -2.79 -4.30 7.21
N VAL A 23 -1.73 -4.78 6.53
CA VAL A 23 -0.74 -3.90 5.89
C VAL A 23 -1.35 -3.20 4.68
N LEU A 24 -2.16 -3.90 3.89
CA LEU A 24 -2.86 -3.34 2.74
C LEU A 24 -3.88 -2.29 3.18
N ASP A 25 -4.67 -2.56 4.21
CA ASP A 25 -5.65 -1.61 4.75
C ASP A 25 -4.96 -0.34 5.25
N CYS A 26 -3.87 -0.49 6.00
CA CYS A 26 -3.05 0.65 6.42
C CYS A 26 -2.49 1.45 5.25
N LEU A 27 -2.11 0.78 4.15
CA LEU A 27 -1.60 1.44 2.96
C LEU A 27 -2.70 2.23 2.25
N LEU A 28 -3.90 1.67 2.17
CA LEU A 28 -5.06 2.31 1.55
C LEU A 28 -5.54 3.51 2.37
N GLU A 29 -5.45 3.44 3.69
CA GLU A 29 -5.91 4.49 4.59
C GLU A 29 -4.87 5.60 4.81
N PHE A 30 -3.62 5.23 5.09
CA PHE A 30 -2.57 6.18 5.49
C PHE A 30 -1.50 6.40 4.43
N GLY A 31 -1.48 5.59 3.37
CA GLY A 31 -0.47 5.66 2.31
C GLY A 31 -0.44 6.99 1.59
N LYS A 32 0.67 7.25 0.91
CA LYS A 32 0.77 8.37 -0.02
C LYS A 32 0.36 7.89 -1.41
N VAL A 33 -0.54 8.64 -2.04
CA VAL A 33 -0.91 8.47 -3.45
C VAL A 33 0.07 9.24 -4.33
N SER A 34 0.52 8.61 -5.41
CA SER A 34 1.25 9.25 -6.50
C SER A 34 0.60 8.85 -7.81
N HIS A 35 0.12 9.83 -8.55
CA HIS A 35 -0.41 9.61 -9.89
C HIS A 35 0.78 9.38 -10.82
N ASP A 36 0.74 8.33 -11.63
CA ASP A 36 1.46 8.37 -12.89
C ASP A 36 0.62 9.20 -13.87
N ASN A 37 1.26 9.97 -14.74
CA ASN A 37 0.55 10.79 -15.73
C ASN A 37 -0.19 9.93 -16.81
N ARG A 38 -0.40 8.64 -16.55
CA ARG A 38 -1.12 7.67 -17.38
C ARG A 38 -2.42 7.21 -16.70
N GLY A 39 -2.79 7.85 -15.59
CA GLY A 39 -4.07 7.67 -14.88
C GLY A 39 -4.12 6.46 -13.97
N SER A 40 -2.99 5.81 -13.70
CA SER A 40 -2.88 4.87 -12.60
C SER A 40 -2.27 5.54 -11.38
N GLU A 41 -2.65 5.05 -10.21
CA GLU A 41 -2.22 5.60 -8.93
C GLU A 41 -1.38 4.57 -8.19
N VAL A 42 -0.21 4.99 -7.74
CA VAL A 42 0.64 4.18 -6.89
C VAL A 42 0.53 4.67 -5.45
N LEU A 43 0.06 3.78 -4.58
CA LEU A 43 0.05 3.97 -3.15
C LEU A 43 1.31 3.36 -2.54
N TYR A 44 2.00 4.10 -1.68
CA TYR A 44 3.16 3.61 -0.93
C TYR A 44 3.29 4.29 0.44
N PHE A 45 4.03 3.67 1.37
CA PHE A 45 4.38 4.31 2.62
C PHE A 45 5.57 5.27 2.46
N ASP A 46 5.34 6.57 2.65
CA ASP A 46 6.40 7.56 2.84
C ASP A 46 6.64 7.86 4.33
N LYS A 47 7.58 8.75 4.64
CA LYS A 47 7.87 9.12 6.03
C LYS A 47 6.63 9.67 6.75
N ARG A 48 5.77 10.44 6.05
CA ARG A 48 4.56 11.02 6.65
C ARG A 48 3.46 9.97 6.84
N ALA A 49 3.31 9.04 5.92
CA ALA A 49 2.39 7.90 6.03
C ALA A 49 2.74 7.03 7.24
N ARG A 50 4.04 6.72 7.44
CA ARG A 50 4.50 6.00 8.62
C ARG A 50 4.22 6.75 9.92
N GLN A 51 4.42 8.07 9.93
CA GLN A 51 4.07 8.89 11.10
C GLN A 51 2.56 8.88 11.37
N ARG A 52 1.72 8.96 10.32
CA ARG A 52 0.26 8.84 10.46
C ARG A 52 -0.13 7.49 11.04
N CYS A 53 0.47 6.40 10.57
CA CYS A 53 0.28 5.08 11.18
C CYS A 53 0.66 5.14 12.67
N LEU A 54 1.87 5.59 13.02
CA LEU A 54 2.29 5.65 14.42
C LEU A 54 1.35 6.46 15.32
N THR A 55 0.72 7.51 14.80
CA THR A 55 -0.27 8.31 15.54
C THR A 55 -1.64 7.64 15.62
N ALA A 56 -2.04 6.86 14.61
CA ALA A 56 -3.37 6.25 14.52
C ALA A 56 -3.48 4.86 15.17
N MET A 57 -2.38 4.17 15.41
CA MET A 57 -2.34 2.81 15.97
C MET A 57 -1.35 2.69 17.12
N ASP A 58 -1.61 1.76 18.03
CA ASP A 58 -0.74 1.51 19.18
C ASP A 58 0.67 1.07 18.76
N LYS A 59 1.67 1.41 19.59
CA LYS A 59 3.09 1.08 19.37
C LYS A 59 3.35 -0.40 19.10
N GLU A 60 2.55 -1.30 19.64
CA GLU A 60 2.68 -2.74 19.40
C GLU A 60 2.21 -3.13 18.00
N MET A 61 1.06 -2.61 17.57
CA MET A 61 0.54 -2.79 16.21
C MET A 61 1.52 -2.21 15.20
N TYR A 62 2.04 -1.01 15.46
CA TYR A 62 3.07 -0.39 14.64
C TYR A 62 4.30 -1.27 14.53
N ARG A 63 4.83 -1.82 15.64
CA ARG A 63 5.99 -2.74 15.62
C ARG A 63 5.74 -4.03 14.83
N ARG A 64 4.51 -4.56 14.82
CA ARG A 64 4.15 -5.74 14.00
C ARG A 64 4.12 -5.44 12.51
N LEU A 65 3.89 -4.17 12.15
CA LEU A 65 3.91 -3.65 10.78
C LEU A 65 5.29 -3.09 10.40
N ASP A 66 6.12 -2.75 11.39
CA ASP A 66 7.48 -2.28 11.21
C ASP A 66 8.33 -3.38 10.56
N GLY A 67 9.04 -3.03 9.49
CA GLY A 67 9.67 -4.00 8.57
C GLY A 67 8.79 -4.50 7.42
N ARG A 68 7.48 -4.18 7.39
CA ARG A 68 6.56 -4.46 6.27
C ARG A 68 6.07 -3.20 5.54
N PHE A 69 6.58 -2.02 5.90
CA PHE A 69 6.24 -0.75 5.23
C PHE A 69 6.87 -0.59 3.85
N ASP A 70 7.69 -1.54 3.41
CA ASP A 70 8.15 -1.61 2.02
C ASP A 70 7.07 -2.26 1.14
N VAL A 71 5.81 -1.85 1.26
CA VAL A 71 4.70 -2.32 0.42
C VAL A 71 4.17 -1.17 -0.44
N TYR A 72 3.77 -1.49 -1.66
CA TYR A 72 3.08 -0.59 -2.57
C TYR A 72 1.87 -1.28 -3.20
N ALA A 73 0.91 -0.48 -3.62
CA ALA A 73 -0.27 -0.91 -4.34
C ALA A 73 -0.46 -0.03 -5.58
N VAL A 74 -0.92 -0.62 -6.68
CA VAL A 74 -1.30 0.09 -7.89
C VAL A 74 -2.81 0.03 -8.01
N ARG A 75 -3.43 1.21 -8.14
CA ARG A 75 -4.86 1.40 -8.30
C ARG A 75 -5.14 1.93 -9.71
N GLY A 76 -6.12 1.33 -10.38
CA GLY A 76 -6.62 1.77 -11.68
C GLY A 76 -7.52 2.99 -11.57
N MET A 77 -7.89 3.55 -12.73
CA MET A 77 -8.84 4.67 -12.82
C MET A 77 -10.23 4.34 -12.25
N ASP A 78 -10.59 3.06 -12.25
CA ASP A 78 -11.83 2.51 -11.71
C ASP A 78 -11.80 2.28 -10.19
N GLY A 79 -10.68 2.62 -9.53
CA GLY A 79 -10.47 2.40 -8.11
C GLY A 79 -10.09 0.97 -7.74
N ALA A 80 -9.97 0.05 -8.71
CA ALA A 80 -9.61 -1.33 -8.45
C ALA A 80 -8.10 -1.50 -8.21
N LEU A 81 -7.73 -2.40 -7.30
CA LEU A 81 -6.34 -2.79 -7.09
C LEU A 81 -5.87 -3.70 -8.22
N LEU A 82 -4.92 -3.19 -9.00
CA LEU A 82 -4.29 -3.87 -10.12
C LEU A 82 -3.12 -4.73 -9.66
N THR A 83 -2.35 -4.29 -8.66
CA THR A 83 -1.19 -5.02 -8.12
C THR A 83 -0.86 -4.59 -6.70
N VAL A 84 -0.37 -5.52 -5.87
CA VAL A 84 0.21 -5.24 -4.54
C VAL A 84 1.58 -5.91 -4.45
N GLY A 85 2.60 -5.25 -3.93
CA GLY A 85 3.95 -5.83 -3.87
C GLY A 85 4.90 -5.15 -2.90
N HIS A 86 6.11 -5.73 -2.79
CA HIS A 86 7.17 -5.16 -1.96
C HIS A 86 8.03 -4.18 -2.75
N ARG A 87 8.31 -3.02 -2.18
CA ARG A 87 9.17 -1.96 -2.73
C ARG A 87 10.62 -2.23 -2.38
N ARG A 88 11.34 -2.94 -3.24
CA ARG A 88 12.78 -3.24 -3.04
C ARG A 88 13.74 -2.14 -3.53
N LYS A 89 13.26 -1.09 -4.21
CA LYS A 89 14.07 0.05 -4.67
C LYS A 89 13.36 1.39 -4.45
N ARG A 90 14.16 2.43 -4.18
CA ARG A 90 13.71 3.83 -4.16
C ARG A 90 13.15 4.16 -5.54
N MET A 91 11.83 4.33 -5.67
CA MET A 91 11.24 4.94 -6.87
C MET A 91 11.96 6.26 -7.15
N HIS A 92 12.65 6.34 -8.28
CA HIS A 92 13.22 7.58 -8.77
C HIS A 92 12.07 8.57 -8.93
N ARG A 93 12.21 9.75 -8.33
CA ARG A 93 11.36 10.89 -8.67
C ARG A 93 11.76 11.28 -10.09
N ALA A 94 10.86 11.11 -11.06
CA ALA A 94 10.96 11.82 -12.32
C ALA A 94 10.56 13.27 -12.07
#